data_AF-A0A3C0QMB7-F1
#
_entry.id   AF-A0A3C0QMB7-F1
#
_cell.length_a   1.000
_cell.length_b   1.000
_cell.length_c   1.000
_cell.angle_alpha   90.00
_cell.angle_beta   90.00
_cell.angle_gamma   90.00
#
_symmetry.space_group_name_H-M   'P 1'
#
loop_
_entity.id
_entity.type
_entity.pdbx_description
1 polymer ?
#
loop_
_entity_poly.entity_id
_entity_poly.type
_entity_poly.pdbx_seq_one_letter_code
_entity_poly.pdbx_strand_id
1 'polypeptide(L)'
;MYFVSQVHDFTDFMNHFSRIRGSIYFSRGIGYSSEFEQLLLKADANCTKPYLRLTQLDNLHETDIVLECQKRYKDYLNGKLFVENGNYSQQLSWALKNVLECYRLVGKKGESIEKNLLVSLLYWEELYLKQFRIPRTNGICKLIISGKMGYKEYFFGYLSAILQIDVCLILPEGDLSIDEKYLKTSCLFTIGRTGNFTVPPYQKPKQRPVSQIPKQKPLSSAPAFPQQSRKMIPDTHTIIPQKQLYTPPQPNELSYEELASMASSVVMIGIHDKRGEIVGSGSGIAIGKNGYIVTNCHVINKGAFFSVRLENDENIYQTSQVIKYHPQFDLAVIRIDRQLKPIRIYDGRKPLARGQKVVAIGSPLGLFNSISDGIIAGFREVEDRGEMIQFTAPISEGSSGGALLNMYGELIGISTAGIDRGQNINLAVSYKEIKMFVSGFVNV
;
A
#
# COMPACT_ATOMS: atom_id res chain seq x y z
N MET A 1 0.80 0.22 8.96
CA MET A 1 0.11 -1.08 9.12
C MET A 1 -1.29 -0.78 9.61
N TYR A 2 -2.36 -1.27 8.96
CA TYR A 2 -3.72 -1.03 9.46
C TYR A 2 -4.01 -1.98 10.64
N PHE A 3 -4.70 -1.45 11.63
CA PHE A 3 -5.02 -2.12 12.88
C PHE A 3 -6.41 -2.73 12.79
N VAL A 4 -6.51 -4.04 13.01
CA VAL A 4 -7.76 -4.78 13.21
C VAL A 4 -8.03 -4.72 14.71
N SER A 5 -8.97 -3.89 15.14
CA SER A 5 -9.30 -3.62 16.54
C SER A 5 -10.48 -4.45 17.08
N GLN A 6 -11.31 -5.02 16.20
CA GLN A 6 -12.53 -5.78 16.57
C GLN A 6 -12.82 -6.97 15.61
N VAL A 7 -13.73 -7.87 16.01
CA VAL A 7 -14.22 -9.00 15.17
C VAL A 7 -14.86 -8.52 13.86
N HIS A 8 -15.45 -7.32 13.86
CA HIS A 8 -15.95 -6.68 12.64
C HIS A 8 -14.83 -6.43 11.62
N ASP A 9 -13.64 -6.08 12.10
CA ASP A 9 -12.44 -5.83 11.27
C ASP A 9 -11.87 -7.14 10.70
N PHE A 10 -12.13 -8.30 11.32
CA PHE A 10 -11.85 -9.61 10.70
C PHE A 10 -12.82 -9.91 9.56
N THR A 11 -14.09 -9.51 9.71
CA THR A 11 -15.08 -9.61 8.64
C THR A 11 -14.69 -8.71 7.47
N ASP A 12 -14.06 -7.56 7.73
CA ASP A 12 -13.42 -6.73 6.71
C ASP A 12 -12.18 -7.38 6.11
N PHE A 13 -11.31 -7.96 6.93
CA PHE A 13 -10.18 -8.78 6.49
C PHE A 13 -10.64 -9.94 5.59
N MET A 14 -11.81 -10.53 5.79
CA MET A 14 -12.32 -11.66 4.98
C MET A 14 -13.19 -11.23 3.78
N ASN A 15 -14.16 -10.34 3.96
CA ASN A 15 -15.14 -9.94 2.94
C ASN A 15 -14.59 -8.91 1.95
N HIS A 16 -13.65 -8.06 2.36
CA HIS A 16 -12.97 -7.19 1.42
C HIS A 16 -11.87 -7.99 0.72
N PHE A 17 -12.23 -8.58 -0.42
CA PHE A 17 -11.31 -8.65 -1.55
C PHE A 17 -11.04 -7.20 -1.98
N SER A 18 -10.17 -6.55 -1.21
CA SER A 18 -9.87 -5.12 -1.20
C SER A 18 -10.29 -4.34 -2.47
N ARG A 19 -11.30 -3.48 -2.33
CA ARG A 19 -11.36 -2.25 -3.13
C ARG A 19 -10.26 -1.24 -2.74
N ILE A 20 -9.39 -1.59 -1.78
CA ILE A 20 -8.23 -0.81 -1.33
C ILE A 20 -6.95 -1.63 -1.54
N ARG A 21 -6.36 -1.58 -2.73
CA ARG A 21 -5.02 -2.12 -2.99
C ARG A 21 -3.98 -1.36 -2.13
N GLY A 22 -3.00 -2.04 -1.53
CA GLY A 22 -1.83 -1.38 -0.91
C GLY A 22 -1.89 -1.11 0.61
N SER A 23 -2.70 -1.84 1.37
CA SER A 23 -2.59 -1.92 2.84
C SER A 23 -2.26 -3.37 3.21
N ILE A 24 -1.13 -3.62 3.86
CA ILE A 24 -0.77 -4.94 4.36
C ILE A 24 -1.29 -5.07 5.79
N TYR A 25 -2.08 -6.11 6.04
CA TYR A 25 -2.57 -6.48 7.37
C TYR A 25 -1.64 -7.51 7.99
N PHE A 26 -1.15 -7.28 9.21
CA PHE A 26 -0.60 -8.36 10.03
C PHE A 26 -1.12 -8.22 11.46
N SER A 27 -1.92 -9.21 11.84
CA SER A 27 -2.79 -9.16 13.00
C SER A 27 -2.72 -10.43 13.83
N ARG A 28 -3.08 -10.31 15.11
CA ARG A 28 -3.16 -11.37 16.11
C ARG A 28 -4.55 -11.31 16.73
N GLY A 29 -5.35 -12.33 16.49
CA GLY A 29 -6.66 -12.50 17.11
C GLY A 29 -6.57 -13.48 18.26
N ILE A 30 -6.88 -13.02 19.49
CA ILE A 30 -6.86 -13.84 20.69
C ILE A 30 -8.22 -14.52 20.91
N GLY A 31 -8.17 -15.80 21.23
CA GLY A 31 -9.34 -16.61 21.56
C GLY A 31 -10.05 -17.14 20.32
N TYR A 32 -11.20 -17.76 20.57
CA TYR A 32 -12.03 -18.35 19.54
C TYR A 32 -13.51 -18.28 19.92
N SER A 33 -14.40 -18.26 18.93
CA SER A 33 -15.84 -18.21 19.14
C SER A 33 -16.57 -18.92 18.00
N SER A 34 -17.75 -19.47 18.29
CA SER A 34 -18.58 -20.13 17.28
C SER A 34 -19.04 -19.14 16.20
N GLU A 35 -19.25 -17.87 16.56
CA GLU A 35 -19.54 -16.79 15.62
C GLU A 35 -18.38 -16.57 14.64
N PHE A 36 -17.14 -16.55 15.13
CA PHE A 36 -15.96 -16.41 14.30
C PHE A 36 -15.73 -17.63 13.39
N GLU A 37 -15.98 -18.84 13.88
CA GLU A 37 -15.93 -20.05 13.07
C GLU A 37 -16.91 -19.98 11.90
N GLN A 38 -18.15 -19.55 12.15
CA GLN A 38 -19.14 -19.36 11.09
C GLN A 38 -18.71 -18.30 10.07
N LEU A 39 -18.11 -17.19 10.53
CA LEU A 39 -17.54 -16.17 9.64
C LEU A 39 -16.42 -16.74 8.77
N LEU A 40 -15.53 -17.54 9.37
CA LEU A 40 -14.40 -18.17 8.69
C LEU A 40 -14.87 -19.15 7.60
N LEU A 41 -15.85 -20.00 7.91
CA LEU A 41 -16.46 -20.94 6.97
C LEU A 41 -17.24 -20.22 5.86
N LYS A 42 -17.93 -19.12 6.18
CA LYS A 42 -18.62 -18.29 5.19
C LYS A 42 -17.62 -17.62 4.24
N ALA A 43 -16.46 -17.20 4.75
CA ALA A 43 -15.41 -16.62 3.92
C ALA A 43 -14.78 -17.67 3.00
N ASP A 44 -14.58 -18.91 3.46
CA ASP A 44 -14.15 -20.06 2.64
C ASP A 44 -15.07 -20.26 1.45
N ALA A 45 -16.38 -20.32 1.70
CA ALA A 45 -17.37 -20.58 0.68
C ALA A 45 -17.44 -19.47 -0.39
N ASN A 46 -17.16 -18.22 -0.01
CA ASN A 46 -17.28 -17.05 -0.89
C ASN A 46 -15.94 -16.60 -1.49
N CYS A 47 -14.87 -17.33 -1.23
CA CYS A 47 -13.53 -16.95 -1.63
C CYS A 47 -13.33 -17.08 -3.15
N THR A 48 -13.09 -15.96 -3.85
CA THR A 48 -12.90 -15.94 -5.32
C THR A 48 -11.44 -16.05 -5.75
N LYS A 49 -10.49 -15.88 -4.82
CA LYS A 49 -9.03 -15.95 -5.08
C LYS A 49 -8.36 -16.87 -4.06
N PRO A 50 -7.22 -17.50 -4.38
CA PRO A 50 -6.54 -18.37 -3.43
C PRO A 50 -5.99 -17.57 -2.23
N TYR A 51 -6.23 -18.10 -1.03
CA TYR A 51 -5.52 -17.73 0.20
C TYR A 51 -5.15 -19.01 0.96
N LEU A 52 -4.16 -18.89 1.85
CA LEU A 52 -3.63 -20.02 2.60
C LEU A 52 -4.11 -19.96 4.05
N ARG A 53 -4.59 -21.10 4.56
CA ARG A 53 -4.83 -21.30 6.00
C ARG A 53 -4.01 -22.48 6.49
N LEU A 54 -3.16 -22.22 7.48
CA LEU A 54 -2.31 -23.20 8.14
C LEU A 54 -2.82 -23.41 9.56
N THR A 55 -2.98 -24.67 9.96
CA THR A 55 -3.34 -25.07 11.33
C THR A 55 -2.11 -25.32 12.21
N GLN A 56 -0.93 -25.35 11.60
CA GLN A 56 0.40 -25.36 12.22
C GLN A 56 1.45 -25.09 11.14
N LEU A 57 2.67 -24.72 11.54
CA LEU A 57 3.84 -24.72 10.66
C LEU A 57 4.59 -26.05 10.83
N ASP A 58 5.10 -26.58 9.72
CA ASP A 58 5.81 -27.86 9.70
C ASP A 58 7.16 -27.75 10.42
N ASN A 59 7.53 -28.82 11.13
CA ASN A 59 8.86 -28.93 11.71
C ASN A 59 9.91 -29.08 10.59
N LEU A 60 11.15 -28.70 10.88
CA LEU A 60 12.25 -28.95 9.95
C LEU A 60 12.49 -30.46 9.89
N HIS A 61 12.12 -31.08 8.77
CA HIS A 61 12.46 -32.46 8.47
C HIS A 61 13.72 -32.50 7.62
N GLU A 62 14.71 -33.33 7.99
CA GLU A 62 15.91 -33.55 7.15
C GLU A 62 15.49 -34.05 5.77
N THR A 63 15.53 -33.11 4.82
CA THR A 63 15.06 -33.24 3.44
C THR A 63 15.96 -32.37 2.58
N ASP A 64 15.98 -32.60 1.26
CA ASP A 64 16.73 -31.78 0.30
C ASP A 64 16.40 -30.27 0.44
N ILE A 65 15.18 -29.94 0.87
CA ILE A 65 14.71 -28.58 1.13
C ILE A 65 15.50 -27.92 2.27
N VAL A 66 15.78 -28.63 3.35
CA VAL A 66 16.55 -28.07 4.48
C VAL A 66 18.00 -27.82 4.07
N LEU A 67 18.60 -28.72 3.30
CA LEU A 67 19.96 -28.54 2.77
C LEU A 67 20.03 -27.29 1.87
N GLU A 68 19.02 -27.10 1.01
CA GLU A 68 18.91 -25.90 0.18
C GLU A 68 18.70 -24.63 1.04
N CYS A 69 17.87 -24.69 2.08
CA CYS A 69 17.70 -23.56 3.00
C CYS A 69 18.98 -23.20 3.75
N GLN A 70 19.81 -24.19 4.10
CA GLN A 70 21.13 -23.96 4.70
C GLN A 70 22.11 -23.30 3.72
N LYS A 71 22.04 -23.68 2.44
CA LYS A 71 22.82 -23.02 1.38
C LYS A 71 22.36 -21.57 1.19
N ARG A 72 21.04 -21.34 1.05
CA ARG A 72 20.43 -19.99 0.98
C ARG A 72 20.80 -19.14 2.18
N TYR A 73 20.87 -19.71 3.39
CA TYR A 73 21.36 -19.00 4.57
C TYR A 73 22.83 -18.56 4.43
N LYS A 74 23.73 -19.40 3.90
CA LYS A 74 25.12 -18.99 3.64
C LYS A 74 25.18 -17.88 2.60
N ASP A 75 24.33 -17.94 1.57
CA ASP A 75 24.26 -16.90 0.55
C ASP A 75 23.77 -15.57 1.14
N TYR A 76 22.76 -15.61 2.02
CA TYR A 76 22.31 -14.44 2.79
C TYR A 76 23.47 -13.75 3.53
N LEU A 77 24.26 -14.53 4.29
CA LEU A 77 25.40 -13.99 5.04
C LEU A 77 26.45 -13.35 4.15
N ASN A 78 26.67 -13.90 2.96
CA ASN A 78 27.62 -13.39 1.98
C ASN A 78 27.08 -12.21 1.17
N GLY A 79 25.85 -11.73 1.44
CA GLY A 79 25.17 -10.72 0.62
C GLY A 79 24.80 -11.21 -0.78
N LYS A 80 24.76 -12.53 -0.98
CA LYS A 80 24.61 -13.24 -2.25
C LYS A 80 23.30 -14.01 -2.38
N LEU A 81 22.32 -13.84 -1.46
CA LEU A 81 21.03 -14.52 -1.55
C LEU A 81 20.50 -14.38 -3.00
N PHE A 82 20.49 -15.50 -3.73
CA PHE A 82 20.56 -15.56 -5.20
C PHE A 82 19.70 -14.48 -5.92
N VAL A 83 20.34 -13.80 -6.88
CA VAL A 83 19.76 -12.83 -7.84
C VAL A 83 18.96 -13.56 -8.94
N GLU A 84 18.49 -14.78 -8.69
CA GLU A 84 17.60 -15.46 -9.63
C GLU A 84 16.16 -14.97 -9.40
N ASN A 85 15.72 -14.11 -10.31
CA ASN A 85 14.40 -13.49 -10.45
C ASN A 85 14.10 -12.24 -9.60
N GLY A 86 14.64 -11.10 -10.03
CA GLY A 86 14.00 -9.78 -9.83
C GLY A 86 13.78 -9.32 -8.38
N ASN A 87 12.84 -8.38 -8.23
CA ASN A 87 12.49 -7.64 -7.00
C ASN A 87 12.25 -8.54 -5.75
N TYR A 88 11.78 -9.79 -5.92
CA TYR A 88 11.43 -10.68 -4.80
C TYR A 88 12.65 -11.10 -3.94
N SER A 89 13.78 -11.48 -4.55
CA SER A 89 14.96 -11.90 -3.76
C SER A 89 15.53 -10.76 -2.91
N GLN A 90 15.45 -9.53 -3.42
CA GLN A 90 15.83 -8.33 -2.66
C GLN A 90 14.86 -8.08 -1.50
N GLN A 91 13.55 -8.20 -1.74
CA GLN A 91 12.53 -8.08 -0.71
C GLN A 91 12.67 -9.15 0.38
N LEU A 92 12.95 -10.40 0.01
CA LEU A 92 13.18 -11.48 0.97
C LEU A 92 14.44 -11.24 1.81
N SER A 93 15.53 -10.80 1.18
CA SER A 93 16.76 -10.43 1.90
C SER A 93 16.50 -9.29 2.90
N TRP A 94 15.76 -8.27 2.47
CA TRP A 94 15.33 -7.16 3.34
C TRP A 94 14.43 -7.63 4.47
N ALA A 95 13.47 -8.53 4.21
CA ALA A 95 12.58 -9.10 5.20
C ALA A 95 13.34 -9.87 6.29
N LEU A 96 14.25 -10.75 5.87
CA LEU A 96 15.11 -11.52 6.76
C LEU A 96 15.97 -10.61 7.64
N LYS A 97 16.52 -9.53 7.06
CA LYS A 97 17.28 -8.51 7.81
C LYS A 97 16.42 -7.83 8.88
N ASN A 98 15.20 -7.37 8.54
CA ASN A 98 14.31 -6.69 9.50
C ASN A 98 13.87 -7.63 10.63
N VAL A 99 13.53 -8.87 10.30
CA VAL A 99 13.21 -9.91 11.29
C VAL A 99 14.39 -10.14 12.22
N LEU A 100 15.61 -10.24 11.68
CA LEU A 100 16.81 -10.48 12.47
C LEU A 100 17.18 -9.28 13.35
N GLU A 101 17.07 -8.05 12.84
CA GLU A 101 17.25 -6.83 13.63
C GLU A 101 16.26 -6.76 14.79
N CYS A 102 14.98 -7.06 14.53
CA CYS A 102 14.00 -7.20 15.59
C CYS A 102 14.47 -8.29 16.57
N TYR A 103 14.72 -9.51 16.11
CA TYR A 103 15.13 -10.64 16.93
C TYR A 103 16.34 -10.33 17.84
N ARG A 104 17.35 -9.61 17.32
CA ARG A 104 18.54 -9.22 18.07
C ARG A 104 18.27 -8.24 19.22
N LEU A 105 17.21 -7.44 19.13
CA LEU A 105 16.85 -6.45 20.15
C LEU A 105 16.24 -7.07 21.42
N VAL A 106 15.83 -8.35 21.42
CA VAL A 106 15.30 -9.02 22.63
C VAL A 106 15.73 -10.48 22.80
N GLY A 107 16.14 -11.15 21.74
CA GLY A 107 16.42 -12.58 21.74
C GLY A 107 17.68 -12.95 22.49
N LYS A 108 17.83 -14.26 22.75
CA LYS A 108 19.11 -14.83 23.20
C LYS A 108 20.16 -14.62 22.11
N LYS A 109 21.28 -14.04 22.49
CA LYS A 109 22.39 -13.72 21.57
C LYS A 109 23.17 -14.99 21.29
N GLY A 110 23.36 -15.30 20.01
CA GLY A 110 24.18 -16.44 19.58
C GLY A 110 23.97 -16.77 18.11
N GLU A 111 25.06 -16.93 17.38
CA GLU A 111 25.06 -17.22 15.94
C GLU A 111 24.25 -18.49 15.60
N SER A 112 24.33 -19.52 16.45
CA SER A 112 23.57 -20.76 16.28
C SER A 112 22.06 -20.56 16.38
N ILE A 113 21.61 -19.64 17.23
CA ILE A 113 20.19 -19.35 17.46
C ILE A 113 19.63 -18.54 16.28
N GLU A 114 20.38 -17.52 15.83
CA GLU A 114 20.03 -16.73 14.64
C GLU A 114 19.97 -17.60 13.38
N LYS A 115 20.96 -18.48 13.19
CA LYS A 115 20.96 -19.48 12.12
C LYS A 115 19.69 -20.34 12.17
N ASN A 116 19.34 -20.86 13.34
CA ASN A 116 18.17 -21.72 13.49
C ASN A 116 16.86 -20.98 13.13
N LEU A 117 16.73 -19.71 13.52
CA LEU A 117 15.60 -18.87 13.13
C LEU A 117 15.55 -18.68 11.61
N LEU A 118 16.64 -18.18 11.01
CA LEU A 118 16.65 -17.84 9.57
C LEU A 118 16.46 -19.06 8.68
N VAL A 119 17.04 -20.21 9.04
CA VAL A 119 16.80 -21.48 8.32
C VAL A 119 15.34 -21.92 8.45
N SER A 120 14.70 -21.75 9.61
CA SER A 120 13.27 -22.05 9.78
C SER A 120 12.40 -21.15 8.90
N LEU A 121 12.73 -19.85 8.83
CA LEU A 121 11.99 -18.89 8.00
C LEU A 121 12.14 -19.17 6.51
N LEU A 122 13.36 -19.48 6.05
CA LEU A 122 13.61 -19.86 4.65
C LEU A 122 12.90 -21.17 4.28
N TYR A 123 12.84 -22.11 5.21
CA TYR A 123 12.13 -23.37 5.03
C TYR A 123 10.62 -23.14 4.84
N TRP A 124 9.98 -22.38 5.72
CA TRP A 124 8.55 -22.07 5.60
C TRP A 124 8.23 -21.16 4.41
N GLU A 125 9.14 -20.26 4.05
CA GLU A 125 9.02 -19.46 2.84
C GLU A 125 9.03 -20.35 1.58
N GLU A 126 9.94 -21.33 1.50
CA GLU A 126 9.98 -22.29 0.38
C GLU A 126 8.75 -23.18 0.34
N LEU A 127 8.27 -23.68 1.49
CA LEU A 127 7.12 -24.57 1.54
C LEU A 127 5.81 -23.86 1.22
N TYR A 128 5.55 -22.71 1.84
CA TYR A 128 4.22 -22.10 1.83
C TYR A 128 4.10 -20.90 0.91
N LEU A 129 5.19 -20.14 0.75
CA LEU A 129 5.15 -18.84 0.08
C LEU A 129 5.67 -18.89 -1.36
N LYS A 130 6.23 -20.02 -1.80
CA LYS A 130 6.68 -20.22 -3.19
C LYS A 130 5.61 -19.89 -4.23
N GLN A 131 4.35 -20.21 -3.93
CA GLN A 131 3.20 -19.88 -4.78
C GLN A 131 2.94 -18.37 -4.94
N PHE A 132 3.48 -17.54 -4.05
CA PHE A 132 3.36 -16.09 -4.04
C PHE A 132 4.56 -15.36 -4.66
N ARG A 133 5.61 -16.08 -5.08
CA ARG A 133 6.81 -15.50 -5.71
C ARG A 133 6.56 -14.86 -7.07
N ILE A 134 5.46 -15.21 -7.74
CA ILE A 134 5.13 -14.71 -9.09
C ILE A 134 4.27 -13.45 -8.95
N PRO A 135 4.66 -12.30 -9.52
CA PRO A 135 3.81 -11.11 -9.53
C PRO A 135 2.60 -11.38 -10.43
N ARG A 136 1.47 -11.81 -9.85
CA ARG A 136 0.18 -11.80 -10.55
C ARG A 136 -0.45 -10.44 -10.39
N THR A 137 -0.78 -9.83 -11.51
CA THR A 137 -1.30 -8.46 -11.68
C THR A 137 -2.66 -8.18 -11.03
N ASN A 138 -3.24 -9.08 -10.21
CA ASN A 138 -4.64 -8.92 -9.81
C ASN A 138 -5.13 -9.48 -8.46
N GLY A 139 -4.31 -9.71 -7.44
CA GLY A 139 -4.87 -10.04 -6.11
C GLY A 139 -3.89 -9.97 -4.93
N ILE A 140 -4.40 -9.53 -3.77
CA ILE A 140 -3.69 -9.59 -2.48
C ILE A 140 -3.69 -11.05 -1.99
N CYS A 141 -2.52 -11.54 -1.58
CA CYS A 141 -2.34 -12.87 -1.00
C CYS A 141 -2.66 -12.82 0.49
N LYS A 142 -3.42 -13.80 1.02
CA LYS A 142 -3.72 -13.88 2.46
C LYS A 142 -3.18 -15.18 3.07
N LEU A 143 -2.69 -15.07 4.30
CA LEU A 143 -2.12 -16.13 5.10
C LEU A 143 -2.77 -16.09 6.49
N ILE A 144 -3.55 -17.11 6.79
CA ILE A 144 -4.06 -17.34 8.14
C ILE A 144 -3.22 -18.44 8.76
N ILE A 145 -2.66 -18.21 9.94
CA ILE A 145 -1.93 -19.22 10.70
C ILE A 145 -2.63 -19.38 12.04
N SER A 146 -2.89 -20.61 12.44
CA SER A 146 -3.48 -20.97 13.72
C SER A 146 -2.69 -22.12 14.34
N GLY A 147 -2.98 -22.46 15.61
CA GLY A 147 -2.35 -23.56 16.32
C GLY A 147 -1.33 -23.11 17.37
N LYS A 148 -0.36 -23.98 17.68
CA LYS A 148 0.69 -23.69 18.66
C LYS A 148 1.64 -22.63 18.11
N MET A 149 1.71 -21.50 18.81
CA MET A 149 2.41 -20.32 18.31
C MET A 149 3.49 -19.89 19.30
N GLY A 150 4.70 -19.71 18.77
CA GLY A 150 5.83 -19.12 19.47
C GLY A 150 6.40 -17.94 18.69
N TYR A 151 7.63 -17.56 19.04
CA TYR A 151 8.30 -16.44 18.40
C TYR A 151 8.61 -16.70 16.92
N LYS A 152 8.89 -17.94 16.53
CA LYS A 152 9.25 -18.26 15.14
C LYS A 152 8.06 -18.06 14.21
N GLU A 153 6.88 -18.52 14.62
CA GLU A 153 5.62 -18.38 13.91
C GLU A 153 5.24 -16.89 13.78
N TYR A 154 5.44 -16.12 14.85
CA TYR A 154 5.29 -14.66 14.82
C TYR A 154 6.20 -14.01 13.78
N PHE A 155 7.49 -14.33 13.80
CA PHE A 155 8.45 -13.76 12.87
C PHE A 155 8.24 -14.24 11.44
N PHE A 156 7.69 -15.43 11.24
CA PHE A 156 7.24 -15.89 9.92
C PHE A 156 6.04 -15.08 9.43
N GLY A 157 5.07 -14.78 10.30
CA GLY A 157 3.98 -13.86 10.00
C GLY A 157 4.49 -12.45 9.65
N TYR A 158 5.45 -11.93 10.43
CA TYR A 158 6.06 -10.62 10.18
C TYR A 158 6.83 -10.59 8.84
N LEU A 159 7.62 -11.63 8.55
CA LEU A 159 8.30 -11.80 7.27
C LEU A 159 7.31 -11.84 6.11
N SER A 160 6.23 -12.62 6.24
CA SER A 160 5.18 -12.73 5.23
C SER A 160 4.50 -11.39 4.97
N ALA A 161 4.26 -10.61 6.04
CA ALA A 161 3.72 -9.25 5.93
C ALA A 161 4.67 -8.33 5.15
N ILE A 162 5.97 -8.37 5.43
CA ILE A 162 6.96 -7.62 4.66
C ILE A 162 6.94 -8.02 3.17
N LEU A 163 6.72 -9.31 2.88
CA LEU A 163 6.56 -9.84 1.53
C LEU A 163 5.18 -9.54 0.90
N GLN A 164 4.46 -8.56 1.44
CA GLN A 164 3.16 -8.07 0.93
C GLN A 164 2.01 -9.11 1.02
N ILE A 165 2.07 -10.00 2.01
CA ILE A 165 1.00 -10.96 2.29
C ILE A 165 0.20 -10.46 3.49
N ASP A 166 -1.13 -10.44 3.38
CA ASP A 166 -2.01 -10.16 4.50
C ASP A 166 -2.01 -11.35 5.46
N VAL A 167 -1.59 -11.13 6.70
CA VAL A 167 -1.41 -12.17 7.71
C VAL A 167 -2.40 -12.00 8.87
N CYS A 168 -3.04 -13.11 9.26
CA CYS A 168 -3.79 -13.19 10.50
C CYS A 168 -3.32 -14.40 11.31
N LEU A 169 -2.78 -14.14 12.49
CA LEU A 169 -2.47 -15.16 13.48
C LEU A 169 -3.68 -15.35 14.38
N ILE A 170 -4.27 -16.54 14.40
CA ILE A 170 -5.34 -16.89 15.33
C ILE A 170 -4.70 -17.62 16.50
N LEU A 171 -4.92 -17.09 17.71
CA LEU A 171 -4.26 -17.50 18.95
C LEU A 171 -5.32 -17.98 19.97
N PRO A 172 -5.85 -19.21 19.85
CA PRO A 172 -6.95 -19.68 20.69
C PRO A 172 -6.61 -19.74 22.18
N GLU A 173 -5.36 -20.05 22.52
CA GLU A 173 -4.95 -20.28 23.92
C GLU A 173 -4.58 -19.00 24.68
N GLY A 174 -4.49 -17.86 23.98
CA GLY A 174 -3.99 -16.61 24.54
C GLY A 174 -2.89 -16.00 23.69
N ASP A 175 -2.47 -14.79 24.04
CA ASP A 175 -1.43 -14.11 23.29
C ASP A 175 -0.05 -14.80 23.40
N LEU A 176 0.82 -14.47 22.47
CA LEU A 176 2.21 -14.93 22.44
C LEU A 176 2.97 -14.41 23.67
N SER A 177 3.63 -15.31 24.38
CA SER A 177 4.59 -14.98 25.43
C SER A 177 5.93 -14.54 24.83
N ILE A 178 5.92 -13.44 24.08
CA ILE A 178 7.11 -12.77 23.52
C ILE A 178 7.14 -11.32 24.00
N ASP A 179 8.32 -10.69 23.93
CA ASP A 179 8.50 -9.30 24.35
C ASP A 179 7.50 -8.39 23.62
N GLU A 180 6.76 -7.58 24.39
CA GLU A 180 5.71 -6.68 23.89
C GLU A 180 6.24 -5.73 22.80
N LYS A 181 7.53 -5.39 22.80
CA LYS A 181 8.14 -4.56 21.76
C LYS A 181 8.04 -5.19 20.37
N TYR A 182 7.99 -6.52 20.27
CA TYR A 182 7.77 -7.22 19.01
C TYR A 182 6.32 -7.22 18.59
N LEU A 183 5.44 -7.39 19.56
CA LEU A 183 4.00 -7.40 19.33
C LEU A 183 3.49 -6.10 18.71
N LYS A 184 4.24 -4.99 18.85
CA LYS A 184 3.98 -3.70 18.16
C LYS A 184 4.08 -3.76 16.64
N THR A 185 4.73 -4.78 16.08
CA THR A 185 4.76 -4.99 14.62
C THR A 185 3.52 -5.69 14.09
N SER A 186 2.51 -5.95 14.94
CA SER A 186 1.20 -6.48 14.56
C SER A 186 0.09 -5.84 15.38
N CYS A 187 -1.13 -5.90 14.86
CA CYS A 187 -2.30 -5.47 15.62
C CYS A 187 -2.87 -6.59 16.47
N LEU A 188 -3.38 -6.28 17.66
CA LEU A 188 -4.07 -7.23 18.53
C LEU A 188 -5.58 -6.97 18.52
N PHE A 189 -6.37 -8.03 18.38
CA PHE A 189 -7.82 -8.01 18.61
C PHE A 189 -8.28 -9.25 19.37
N THR A 190 -9.47 -9.17 19.95
CA THR A 190 -10.11 -10.30 20.62
C THR A 190 -11.15 -10.93 19.70
N ILE A 191 -11.03 -12.24 19.47
CA ILE A 191 -11.98 -13.05 18.71
C ILE A 191 -13.09 -13.58 19.62
N GLY A 192 -12.71 -14.02 20.83
CA GLY A 192 -13.61 -14.72 21.72
C GLY A 192 -12.90 -15.19 22.98
N ARG A 193 -13.36 -16.31 23.54
CA ARG A 193 -12.78 -16.87 24.77
C ARG A 193 -11.50 -17.61 24.46
N THR A 194 -10.54 -17.58 25.36
CA THR A 194 -9.33 -18.40 25.26
C THR A 194 -9.63 -19.84 25.66
N GLY A 195 -9.00 -20.79 24.97
CA GLY A 195 -9.18 -22.21 25.22
C GLY A 195 -8.52 -23.06 24.15
N ASN A 196 -8.60 -24.37 24.33
CA ASN A 196 -8.05 -25.33 23.36
C ASN A 196 -9.06 -25.54 22.23
N PHE A 197 -9.13 -24.59 21.31
CA PHE A 197 -9.99 -24.64 20.13
C PHE A 197 -9.20 -25.07 18.89
N THR A 198 -9.82 -25.89 18.05
CA THR A 198 -9.26 -26.26 16.75
C THR A 198 -9.89 -25.40 15.67
N VAL A 199 -9.06 -24.62 14.97
CA VAL A 199 -9.51 -23.85 13.79
C VAL A 199 -9.70 -24.82 12.61
N PRO A 200 -10.85 -24.80 11.92
CA PRO A 200 -11.11 -25.74 10.85
C PRO A 200 -10.15 -25.53 9.66
N PRO A 201 -9.68 -26.62 9.02
CA PRO A 201 -8.82 -26.53 7.85
C PRO A 201 -9.55 -25.82 6.71
N TYR A 202 -8.79 -25.19 5.82
CA TYR A 202 -9.37 -24.48 4.67
C TYR A 202 -10.16 -25.44 3.76
N GLN A 203 -11.43 -25.12 3.53
CA GLN A 203 -12.28 -25.84 2.59
C GLN A 203 -12.40 -25.03 1.29
N LYS A 204 -11.75 -25.51 0.22
CA LYS A 204 -11.86 -24.87 -1.09
C LYS A 204 -13.31 -24.98 -1.59
N PRO A 205 -13.92 -23.89 -2.11
CA PRO A 205 -15.28 -23.97 -2.63
C PRO A 205 -15.38 -25.05 -3.73
N LYS A 206 -16.39 -25.93 -3.63
CA LYS A 206 -16.75 -26.83 -4.74
C LYS A 206 -17.09 -25.94 -5.92
N GLN A 207 -16.31 -26.01 -7.00
CA GLN A 207 -16.66 -25.33 -8.24
C GLN A 207 -18.08 -25.76 -8.61
N ARG A 208 -19.02 -24.80 -8.71
CA ARG A 208 -20.30 -25.11 -9.32
C ARG A 208 -19.99 -25.66 -10.72
N PRO A 209 -20.55 -26.82 -11.12
CA PRO A 209 -20.48 -27.24 -12.50
C PRO A 209 -20.89 -26.03 -13.33
N VAL A 210 -20.11 -25.71 -14.36
CA VAL A 210 -20.51 -24.72 -15.35
C VAL A 210 -21.83 -25.24 -15.93
N SER A 211 -22.95 -24.74 -15.42
CA SER A 211 -24.25 -24.96 -16.01
C SER A 211 -24.11 -24.50 -17.45
N GLN A 212 -24.23 -25.46 -18.37
CA GLN A 212 -24.06 -25.26 -19.80
C GLN A 212 -24.86 -24.03 -20.22
N ILE A 213 -24.15 -22.94 -20.51
CA ILE A 213 -24.72 -21.82 -21.25
C ILE A 213 -25.20 -22.45 -22.57
N PRO A 214 -26.48 -22.30 -22.97
CA PRO A 214 -26.94 -22.81 -24.25
C PRO A 214 -26.01 -22.23 -25.32
N LYS A 215 -25.32 -23.12 -26.06
CA LYS A 215 -24.47 -22.72 -27.17
C LYS A 215 -25.28 -21.80 -28.10
N GLN A 216 -24.94 -20.52 -28.13
CA GLN A 216 -25.41 -19.65 -29.21
C GLN A 216 -24.92 -20.27 -30.51
N LYS A 217 -25.87 -20.57 -31.41
CA LYS A 217 -25.58 -21.03 -32.77
C LYS A 217 -24.65 -20.02 -33.46
N PRO A 218 -23.71 -20.48 -34.31
CA PRO A 218 -22.91 -19.58 -35.13
C PRO A 218 -23.85 -18.73 -35.99
N LEU A 219 -23.59 -17.41 -36.08
CA LEU A 219 -24.18 -16.58 -37.12
C LEU A 219 -23.65 -17.10 -38.47
N SER A 220 -24.48 -17.86 -39.19
CA SER A 220 -24.29 -18.12 -40.61
C SER A 220 -24.55 -16.84 -41.39
N SER A 221 -23.65 -16.54 -42.33
CA SER A 221 -23.74 -15.56 -43.41
C SER A 221 -25.15 -15.09 -43.76
N ALA A 222 -25.39 -13.78 -43.62
CA ALA A 222 -26.58 -13.13 -44.14
C ALA A 222 -26.60 -13.20 -45.69
N PRO A 223 -27.75 -13.45 -46.34
CA PRO A 223 -27.90 -13.29 -47.78
C PRO A 223 -27.91 -11.80 -48.16
N ALA A 224 -27.40 -11.48 -49.34
CA ALA A 224 -27.49 -10.15 -49.94
C ALA A 224 -28.96 -9.75 -50.17
N PHE A 225 -29.32 -8.54 -49.75
CA PHE A 225 -30.63 -7.94 -50.07
C PHE A 225 -30.61 -7.28 -51.47
N PRO A 226 -31.70 -7.36 -52.26
CA PRO A 226 -31.77 -6.74 -53.57
C PRO A 226 -31.88 -5.22 -53.46
N GLN A 227 -31.12 -4.50 -54.30
CA GLN A 227 -31.36 -3.08 -54.55
C GLN A 227 -32.70 -2.91 -55.27
N GLN A 228 -33.68 -2.29 -54.62
CA GLN A 228 -34.83 -1.68 -55.28
C GLN A 228 -34.80 -0.17 -55.06
N SER A 229 -34.81 0.55 -56.18
CA SER A 229 -34.92 2.00 -56.27
C SER A 229 -36.26 2.47 -55.66
N ARG A 230 -36.19 3.42 -54.73
CA ARG A 230 -37.37 4.19 -54.29
C ARG A 230 -37.12 5.68 -54.47
N LYS A 231 -38.08 6.28 -55.18
CA LYS A 231 -38.17 7.67 -55.62
C LYS A 231 -38.20 8.64 -54.42
N MET A 232 -37.65 9.82 -54.65
CA MET A 232 -37.68 10.98 -53.76
C MET A 232 -39.13 11.44 -53.47
N ILE A 233 -39.39 11.82 -52.23
CA ILE A 233 -40.53 12.66 -51.82
C ILE A 233 -39.98 13.77 -50.89
N PRO A 234 -40.41 15.04 -51.02
CA PRO A 234 -39.73 16.18 -50.38
C PRO A 234 -40.15 16.43 -48.92
N ASP A 235 -39.28 17.20 -48.25
CA ASP A 235 -39.20 17.52 -46.83
C ASP A 235 -40.46 18.04 -46.15
N THR A 236 -40.62 17.69 -44.88
CA THR A 236 -41.37 18.52 -43.91
C THR A 236 -40.64 18.54 -42.58
N HIS A 237 -40.03 19.68 -42.27
CA HIS A 237 -39.34 19.94 -41.01
C HIS A 237 -40.32 19.86 -39.84
N THR A 238 -40.10 18.92 -38.92
CA THR A 238 -40.66 18.99 -37.57
C THR A 238 -39.50 19.23 -36.60
N ILE A 239 -39.35 20.46 -36.13
CA ILE A 239 -38.35 20.86 -35.13
C ILE A 239 -38.83 20.33 -33.77
N ILE A 240 -38.17 19.29 -33.25
CA ILE A 240 -38.30 18.88 -31.85
C ILE A 240 -37.23 19.66 -31.07
N PRO A 241 -37.59 20.49 -30.07
CA PRO A 241 -36.61 21.26 -29.31
C PRO A 241 -35.71 20.32 -28.50
N GLN A 242 -34.41 20.35 -28.78
CA GLN A 242 -33.40 19.66 -27.99
C GLN A 242 -33.39 20.25 -26.57
N LYS A 243 -33.70 19.41 -25.59
CA LYS A 243 -33.54 19.70 -24.17
C LYS A 243 -32.05 19.99 -23.92
N GLN A 244 -31.69 21.25 -23.70
CA GLN A 244 -30.34 21.63 -23.33
C GLN A 244 -29.93 20.83 -22.09
N LEU A 245 -28.96 19.94 -22.27
CA LEU A 245 -28.30 19.24 -21.18
C LEU A 245 -27.59 20.29 -20.34
N TYR A 246 -28.18 20.63 -19.19
CA TYR A 246 -27.59 21.52 -18.21
C TYR A 246 -26.24 20.92 -17.78
N THR A 247 -25.14 21.50 -18.25
CA THR A 247 -23.79 21.14 -17.81
C THR A 247 -23.51 22.04 -16.61
N PRO A 248 -23.27 21.50 -15.40
CA PRO A 248 -22.91 22.33 -14.26
C PRO A 248 -21.71 23.21 -14.64
N PRO A 249 -21.69 24.50 -14.25
CA PRO A 249 -20.53 25.35 -14.47
C PRO A 249 -19.30 24.64 -13.89
N GLN A 250 -18.27 24.45 -14.71
CA GLN A 250 -16.99 23.96 -14.23
C GLN A 250 -16.47 25.01 -13.23
N PRO A 251 -15.93 24.61 -12.06
CA PRO A 251 -15.27 25.56 -11.18
C PRO A 251 -14.21 26.32 -11.98
N ASN A 252 -14.05 27.62 -11.73
CA ASN A 252 -13.00 28.40 -12.38
C ASN A 252 -11.62 27.92 -11.89
N GLU A 253 -10.62 28.01 -12.75
CA GLU A 253 -9.23 27.84 -12.33
C GLU A 253 -8.85 28.92 -11.32
N LEU A 254 -8.13 28.52 -10.27
CA LEU A 254 -7.56 29.37 -9.25
C LEU A 254 -6.33 30.10 -9.80
N SER A 255 -6.13 31.33 -9.32
CA SER A 255 -4.88 32.07 -9.49
C SER A 255 -3.71 31.40 -8.73
N TYR A 256 -2.48 31.79 -9.06
CA TYR A 256 -1.31 31.29 -8.33
C TYR A 256 -1.30 31.77 -6.88
N GLU A 257 -1.80 32.97 -6.60
CA GLU A 257 -1.97 33.53 -5.27
C GLU A 257 -2.98 32.72 -4.44
N GLU A 258 -4.10 32.31 -5.03
CA GLU A 258 -5.07 31.45 -4.36
C GLU A 258 -4.50 30.05 -4.09
N LEU A 259 -3.74 29.48 -5.03
CA LEU A 259 -3.04 28.21 -4.84
C LEU A 259 -1.95 28.31 -3.76
N ALA A 260 -1.25 29.44 -3.67
CA ALA A 260 -0.27 29.69 -2.61
C ALA A 260 -0.90 29.65 -1.22
N SER A 261 -2.15 30.08 -1.05
CA SER A 261 -2.86 29.96 0.23
C SER A 261 -3.04 28.50 0.71
N MET A 262 -2.96 27.54 -0.21
CA MET A 262 -3.01 26.10 0.08
C MET A 262 -1.70 25.56 0.65
N ALA A 263 -0.62 26.36 0.65
CA ALA A 263 0.64 25.99 1.27
C ALA A 263 0.52 25.78 2.79
N SER A 264 -0.50 26.33 3.44
CA SER A 264 -0.88 25.99 4.83
C SER A 264 -1.19 24.50 5.07
N SER A 265 -1.50 23.74 4.02
CA SER A 265 -1.71 22.30 4.06
C SER A 265 -0.47 21.49 3.68
N VAL A 266 0.62 22.16 3.31
CA VAL A 266 1.94 21.57 3.05
C VAL A 266 2.85 21.90 4.22
N VAL A 267 3.61 20.91 4.66
CA VAL A 267 4.46 21.01 5.85
C VAL A 267 5.92 20.77 5.49
N MET A 268 6.82 21.39 6.24
CA MET A 268 8.24 21.06 6.19
C MET A 268 8.55 19.97 7.21
N ILE A 269 9.32 18.95 6.79
CA ILE A 269 9.76 17.84 7.61
C ILE A 269 11.28 17.97 7.81
N GLY A 270 11.72 18.20 9.04
CA GLY A 270 13.10 18.04 9.47
C GLY A 270 13.35 16.60 9.92
N ILE A 271 14.42 16.00 9.44
CA ILE A 271 14.78 14.60 9.70
C ILE A 271 15.89 14.59 10.75
N HIS A 272 15.66 13.96 11.89
CA HIS A 272 16.63 13.91 12.99
C HIS A 272 17.20 12.51 13.17
N ASP A 273 18.49 12.42 13.48
CA ASP A 273 19.12 11.15 13.87
C ASP A 273 18.86 10.79 15.35
N LYS A 274 19.49 9.72 15.83
CA LYS A 274 19.35 9.28 17.24
C LYS A 274 19.98 10.24 18.26
N ARG A 275 20.85 11.15 17.82
CA ARG A 275 21.50 12.16 18.66
C ARG A 275 20.68 13.46 18.70
N GLY A 276 19.68 13.59 17.83
CA GLY A 276 18.83 14.76 17.70
C GLY A 276 19.29 15.74 16.60
N GLU A 277 20.38 15.44 15.91
CA GLU A 277 20.94 16.29 14.86
C GLU A 277 20.11 16.20 13.58
N ILE A 278 19.94 17.34 12.90
CA ILE A 278 19.24 17.39 11.61
C ILE A 278 20.15 16.81 10.53
N VAL A 279 19.72 15.70 9.93
CA VAL A 279 20.45 14.98 8.87
C VAL A 279 19.82 15.14 7.49
N GLY A 280 18.71 15.87 7.40
CA GLY A 280 18.08 16.21 6.13
C GLY A 280 16.71 16.86 6.32
N SER A 281 16.07 17.18 5.20
CA SER A 281 14.72 17.72 5.17
C SER A 281 13.90 17.15 4.02
N GLY A 282 12.60 17.33 4.11
CA GLY A 282 11.63 17.03 3.08
C GLY A 282 10.36 17.84 3.28
N SER A 283 9.34 17.51 2.49
CA SER A 283 8.01 18.11 2.55
C SER A 283 6.97 17.03 2.86
N GLY A 284 5.79 17.45 3.29
CA GLY A 284 4.63 16.57 3.46
C GLY A 284 3.33 17.32 3.23
N ILE A 285 2.23 16.59 3.10
CA ILE A 285 0.91 17.15 2.80
C ILE A 285 -0.10 16.62 3.81
N ALA A 286 -0.85 17.53 4.41
CA ALA A 286 -1.99 17.17 5.25
C ALA A 286 -3.08 16.49 4.41
N ILE A 287 -3.44 15.26 4.79
CA ILE A 287 -4.45 14.44 4.10
C ILE A 287 -5.65 14.08 4.96
N GLY A 288 -5.58 14.34 6.26
CA GLY A 288 -6.68 14.16 7.21
C GLY A 288 -6.65 15.23 8.30
N LYS A 289 -7.76 15.39 9.03
CA LYS A 289 -7.86 16.42 10.06
C LYS A 289 -7.01 16.09 11.28
N ASN A 290 -6.95 14.83 11.68
CA ASN A 290 -6.31 14.37 12.92
C ASN A 290 -4.77 14.26 12.88
N GLY A 291 -4.12 15.15 12.12
CA GLY A 291 -2.66 15.27 12.10
C GLY A 291 -1.94 14.33 11.14
N TYR A 292 -2.66 13.70 10.21
CA TYR A 292 -2.07 12.78 9.23
C TYR A 292 -1.44 13.53 8.06
N ILE A 293 -0.16 13.28 7.84
CA ILE A 293 0.67 13.91 6.82
C ILE A 293 1.21 12.81 5.91
N VAL A 294 0.94 12.89 4.60
CA VAL A 294 1.59 12.04 3.59
C VAL A 294 2.89 12.69 3.15
N THR A 295 3.93 11.88 2.92
CA THR A 295 5.25 12.29 2.42
C THR A 295 5.86 11.12 1.63
N ASN A 296 7.13 11.22 1.23
CA ASN A 296 7.83 10.11 0.62
C ASN A 296 8.44 9.14 1.63
N CYS A 297 8.56 7.86 1.25
CA CYS A 297 9.18 6.84 2.08
C CYS A 297 10.68 7.10 2.28
N HIS A 298 11.38 7.55 1.24
CA HIS A 298 12.81 7.85 1.35
C HIS A 298 13.12 9.06 2.24
N VAL A 299 12.15 9.97 2.46
CA VAL A 299 12.28 11.10 3.39
C VAL A 299 12.33 10.57 4.82
N ILE A 300 11.38 9.70 5.19
CA ILE A 300 11.31 9.19 6.57
C ILE A 300 12.36 8.12 6.89
N ASN A 301 12.82 7.34 5.90
CA ASN A 301 13.80 6.25 6.12
C ASN A 301 15.16 6.73 6.65
N LYS A 302 15.45 8.02 6.59
CA LYS A 302 16.72 8.62 7.01
C LYS A 302 16.74 9.01 8.49
N GLY A 303 15.59 9.08 9.17
CA GLY A 303 15.46 9.65 10.50
C GLY A 303 15.10 8.65 11.60
N ALA A 304 15.52 8.95 12.81
CA ALA A 304 15.01 8.32 14.04
C ALA A 304 13.69 8.97 14.49
N PHE A 305 13.55 10.28 14.30
CA PHE A 305 12.32 11.04 14.51
C PHE A 305 12.29 12.28 13.60
N PHE A 306 11.16 12.98 13.59
CA PHE A 306 10.87 14.07 12.66
C PHE A 306 10.36 15.31 13.39
N SER A 307 10.80 16.48 12.94
CA SER A 307 10.17 17.77 13.29
C SER A 307 9.29 18.24 12.14
N VAL A 308 8.07 18.64 12.42
CA VAL A 308 7.12 19.16 11.43
C VAL A 308 6.87 20.63 11.72
N ARG A 309 7.03 21.47 10.70
CA ARG A 309 6.72 22.90 10.75
C ARG A 309 5.61 23.22 9.75
N LEU A 310 4.69 24.08 10.15
CA LEU A 310 3.54 24.52 9.36
C LEU A 310 3.60 26.01 9.08
N GLU A 311 2.96 26.42 7.99
CA GLU A 311 2.87 27.84 7.67
C GLU A 311 1.96 28.54 8.66
N ASN A 312 2.37 29.73 9.10
CA ASN A 312 1.63 30.55 10.05
C ASN A 312 1.43 29.86 11.42
N ASP A 313 2.29 28.89 11.77
CA ASP A 313 2.37 28.29 13.09
C ASP A 313 3.82 28.42 13.60
N GLU A 314 3.99 29.07 14.74
CA GLU A 314 5.31 29.23 15.37
C GLU A 314 5.78 27.94 16.05
N ASN A 315 4.87 26.98 16.28
CA ASN A 315 5.18 25.72 16.95
C ASN A 315 5.90 24.73 16.01
N ILE A 316 6.82 23.99 16.60
CA ILE A 316 7.48 22.84 15.96
C ILE A 316 6.93 21.56 16.60
N TYR A 317 6.34 20.70 15.79
CA TYR A 317 5.76 19.44 16.25
C TYR A 317 6.74 18.29 16.05
N GLN A 318 7.07 17.55 17.10
CA GLN A 318 7.94 16.38 16.99
C GLN A 318 7.11 15.09 16.89
N THR A 319 7.57 14.15 16.08
CA THR A 319 6.95 12.83 15.98
C THR A 319 7.93 11.75 15.57
N SER A 320 7.79 10.57 16.15
CA SER A 320 8.38 9.32 15.67
C SER A 320 7.32 8.38 15.10
N GLN A 321 6.07 8.85 14.95
CA GLN A 321 4.95 8.04 14.52
C GLN A 321 4.90 7.93 13.00
N VAL A 322 5.45 6.84 12.47
CA VAL A 322 5.23 6.39 11.10
C VAL A 322 4.03 5.44 11.07
N ILE A 323 2.92 5.89 10.51
CA ILE A 323 1.63 5.18 10.54
C ILE A 323 1.55 4.14 9.40
N LYS A 324 1.97 4.53 8.20
CA LYS A 324 1.90 3.72 6.98
C LYS A 324 3.08 4.07 6.08
N TYR A 325 3.62 3.10 5.36
CA TYR A 325 4.61 3.36 4.30
C TYR A 325 4.51 2.31 3.20
N HIS A 326 4.96 2.67 2.00
CA HIS A 326 5.00 1.83 0.82
C HIS A 326 6.26 2.16 0.01
N PRO A 327 7.38 1.43 0.22
CA PRO A 327 8.67 1.77 -0.39
C PRO A 327 8.61 1.79 -1.92
N GLN A 328 7.84 0.87 -2.52
CA GLN A 328 7.69 0.76 -3.97
C GLN A 328 7.05 2.00 -4.61
N PHE A 329 6.07 2.61 -3.94
CA PHE A 329 5.42 3.83 -4.43
C PHE A 329 6.10 5.07 -3.87
N ASP A 330 7.12 4.88 -3.03
CA ASP A 330 7.81 5.92 -2.31
C ASP A 330 6.84 6.83 -1.54
N LEU A 331 5.88 6.23 -0.81
CA LEU A 331 4.91 6.95 0.01
C LEU A 331 5.00 6.56 1.48
N ALA A 332 4.76 7.51 2.37
CA ALA A 332 4.64 7.30 3.81
C ALA A 332 3.59 8.24 4.43
N VAL A 333 3.02 7.84 5.56
CA VAL A 333 2.16 8.66 6.41
C VAL A 333 2.80 8.76 7.78
N ILE A 334 3.03 9.98 8.24
CA ILE A 334 3.39 10.29 9.62
C ILE A 334 2.21 10.98 10.31
N ARG A 335 2.24 11.06 11.64
CA ARG A 335 1.22 11.76 12.42
C ARG A 335 1.84 12.70 13.44
N ILE A 336 1.27 13.88 13.58
CA ILE A 336 1.54 14.82 14.66
C ILE A 336 0.28 15.04 15.50
N ASP A 337 0.45 15.45 16.75
CA ASP A 337 -0.67 15.74 17.66
C ASP A 337 -1.21 17.17 17.45
N ARG A 338 -1.71 17.42 16.23
CA ARG A 338 -2.28 18.71 15.81
C ARG A 338 -3.36 18.50 14.75
N GLN A 339 -4.42 19.30 14.82
CA GLN A 339 -5.44 19.33 13.77
C GLN A 339 -4.92 20.08 12.53
N LEU A 340 -5.14 19.50 11.36
CA LEU A 340 -4.64 20.01 10.07
C LEU A 340 -5.78 20.28 9.09
N LYS A 341 -5.53 21.17 8.14
CA LYS A 341 -6.42 21.41 7.00
C LYS A 341 -5.96 20.52 5.84
N PRO A 342 -6.72 19.49 5.43
CA PRO A 342 -6.28 18.60 4.37
C PRO A 342 -6.44 19.19 2.97
N ILE A 343 -5.55 18.82 2.04
CA ILE A 343 -5.73 19.09 0.61
C ILE A 343 -6.66 18.05 -0.01
N ARG A 344 -7.60 18.50 -0.86
CA ARG A 344 -8.45 17.60 -1.63
C ARG A 344 -7.63 16.86 -2.69
N ILE A 345 -7.72 15.55 -2.69
CA ILE A 345 -7.11 14.71 -3.73
C ILE A 345 -7.98 14.71 -4.97
N TYR A 346 -7.35 14.82 -6.14
CA TYR A 346 -8.05 14.76 -7.42
C TYR A 346 -8.86 13.46 -7.55
N ASP A 347 -10.10 13.58 -8.00
CA ASP A 347 -11.05 12.47 -8.02
C ASP A 347 -11.00 11.66 -9.32
N GLY A 348 -10.32 12.17 -10.35
CA GLY A 348 -10.23 11.53 -11.66
C GLY A 348 -11.42 11.83 -12.58
N ARG A 349 -12.26 12.84 -12.28
CA ARG A 349 -13.45 13.18 -13.08
C ARG A 349 -13.17 13.49 -14.55
N LYS A 350 -11.97 13.99 -14.84
CA LYS A 350 -11.43 14.17 -16.19
C LYS A 350 -10.03 13.55 -16.27
N PRO A 351 -9.64 12.91 -17.37
CA PRO A 351 -8.26 12.48 -17.54
C PRO A 351 -7.30 13.67 -17.44
N LEU A 352 -6.18 13.48 -16.73
CA LEU A 352 -5.08 14.44 -16.81
C LEU A 352 -4.45 14.36 -18.19
N ALA A 353 -3.95 15.49 -18.69
CA ALA A 353 -3.43 15.62 -20.05
C ALA A 353 -2.09 16.36 -20.05
N ARG A 354 -1.22 15.99 -20.99
CA ARG A 354 0.02 16.72 -21.24
C ARG A 354 -0.30 18.17 -21.61
N GLY A 355 0.52 19.10 -21.12
CA GLY A 355 0.32 20.54 -21.32
C GLY A 355 -0.62 21.20 -20.31
N GLN A 356 -1.30 20.44 -19.43
CA GLN A 356 -2.06 21.03 -18.33
C GLN A 356 -1.13 21.77 -17.36
N LYS A 357 -1.53 22.99 -16.98
CA LYS A 357 -0.83 23.79 -15.98
C LYS A 357 -0.90 23.12 -14.61
N VAL A 358 0.20 23.19 -13.89
CA VAL A 358 0.35 22.64 -12.54
C VAL A 358 1.16 23.60 -11.67
N VAL A 359 0.96 23.47 -10.37
CA VAL A 359 1.73 24.17 -9.35
C VAL A 359 2.36 23.14 -8.42
N ALA A 360 3.66 23.28 -8.15
CA ALA A 360 4.34 22.53 -7.11
C ALA A 360 4.49 23.39 -5.85
N ILE A 361 4.19 22.81 -4.69
CA ILE A 361 4.36 23.44 -3.38
C ILE A 361 5.19 22.51 -2.50
N GLY A 362 6.28 23.02 -1.94
CA GLY A 362 7.14 22.27 -1.03
C GLY A 362 8.14 23.17 -0.30
N SER A 363 9.10 22.58 0.39
CA SER A 363 10.11 23.29 1.17
C SER A 363 11.54 23.04 0.65
N PRO A 364 11.89 23.54 -0.55
CA PRO A 364 13.23 23.35 -1.13
C PRO A 364 14.30 23.99 -0.24
N LEU A 365 15.41 23.28 0.01
CA LEU A 365 16.56 23.74 0.80
C LEU A 365 16.20 24.21 2.23
N GLY A 366 15.06 23.78 2.76
CA GLY A 366 14.54 24.27 4.04
C GLY A 366 13.97 25.69 3.99
N LEU A 367 13.88 26.29 2.80
CA LEU A 367 13.11 27.50 2.57
C LEU A 367 11.63 27.12 2.54
N PHE A 368 10.91 27.65 3.52
CA PHE A 368 9.56 27.25 3.85
C PHE A 368 8.60 27.55 2.67
N ASN A 369 7.82 26.54 2.25
CA ASN A 369 6.66 26.69 1.35
C ASN A 369 6.88 27.51 0.07
N SER A 370 7.91 27.17 -0.71
CA SER A 370 8.08 27.71 -2.05
C SER A 370 7.03 27.17 -3.01
N ILE A 371 6.48 28.07 -3.81
CA ILE A 371 5.55 27.77 -4.90
C ILE A 371 6.28 27.91 -6.25
N SER A 372 6.09 26.96 -7.14
CA SER A 372 6.61 27.01 -8.51
C SER A 372 5.57 26.50 -9.51
N ASP A 373 5.55 27.05 -10.72
CA ASP A 373 4.59 26.68 -11.75
C ASP A 373 5.25 25.92 -12.91
N GLY A 374 4.42 25.18 -13.65
CA GLY A 374 4.85 24.44 -14.83
C GLY A 374 3.69 23.72 -15.49
N ILE A 375 4.01 22.65 -16.23
CA ILE A 375 3.02 21.81 -16.90
C ILE A 375 3.25 20.32 -16.63
N ILE A 376 2.22 19.51 -16.87
CA ILE A 376 2.37 18.06 -17.07
C ILE A 376 3.12 17.84 -18.39
N ALA A 377 4.37 17.39 -18.29
CA ALA A 377 5.20 17.05 -19.45
C ALA A 377 4.88 15.65 -20.00
N GLY A 378 4.43 14.74 -19.14
CA GLY A 378 4.17 13.36 -19.55
C GLY A 378 3.68 12.46 -18.42
N PHE A 379 3.37 11.23 -18.80
CA PHE A 379 3.11 10.13 -17.87
C PHE A 379 4.15 9.05 -18.17
N ARG A 380 4.75 8.49 -17.12
CA ARG A 380 5.85 7.52 -17.22
C ARG A 380 5.51 6.31 -16.39
N GLU A 381 5.48 5.14 -17.02
CA GLU A 381 5.54 3.88 -16.29
C GLU A 381 6.97 3.69 -15.82
N VAL A 382 7.18 3.76 -14.50
CA VAL A 382 8.47 3.49 -13.89
C VAL A 382 8.40 2.08 -13.30
N GLU A 383 9.35 1.24 -13.67
CA GLU A 383 9.44 -0.14 -13.17
C GLU A 383 9.37 -0.14 -11.64
N ASP A 384 8.52 -1.01 -11.11
CA ASP A 384 8.17 -1.11 -9.70
C ASP A 384 7.47 0.11 -9.07
N ARG A 385 7.44 1.32 -9.66
CA ARG A 385 6.74 2.49 -9.07
C ARG A 385 5.37 2.79 -9.69
N GLY A 386 5.05 2.17 -10.82
CA GLY A 386 3.82 2.39 -11.57
C GLY A 386 3.82 3.71 -12.35
N GLU A 387 2.64 4.23 -12.64
CA GLU A 387 2.47 5.47 -13.40
C GLU A 387 2.88 6.69 -12.56
N MET A 388 3.88 7.42 -13.04
CA MET A 388 4.33 8.69 -12.47
C MET A 388 3.97 9.85 -13.40
N ILE A 389 3.69 11.00 -12.81
CA ILE A 389 3.46 12.25 -13.53
C ILE A 389 4.81 12.92 -13.72
N GLN A 390 5.22 13.12 -14.98
CA GLN A 390 6.36 13.97 -15.30
C GLN A 390 5.89 15.41 -15.42
N PHE A 391 6.58 16.34 -14.76
CA PHE A 391 6.25 17.76 -14.77
C PHE A 391 7.48 18.65 -14.87
N THR A 392 7.27 19.93 -15.22
CA THR A 392 8.36 20.89 -15.48
C THR A 392 8.58 21.92 -14.38
N ALA A 393 7.64 22.04 -13.42
CA ALA A 393 7.75 23.01 -12.34
C ALA A 393 9.05 22.79 -11.55
N PRO A 394 9.89 23.81 -11.34
CA PRO A 394 11.16 23.66 -10.62
C PRO A 394 10.98 23.08 -9.21
N ILE A 395 11.78 22.08 -8.88
CA ILE A 395 11.91 21.51 -7.53
C ILE A 395 13.39 21.39 -7.17
N SER A 396 13.70 21.23 -5.89
CA SER A 396 15.07 21.03 -5.40
C SER A 396 15.08 20.04 -4.24
N GLU A 397 16.26 19.72 -3.70
CA GLU A 397 16.35 18.96 -2.45
C GLU A 397 15.46 19.60 -1.38
N GLY A 398 14.71 18.78 -0.63
CA GLY A 398 13.69 19.26 0.32
C GLY A 398 12.28 19.36 -0.26
N SER A 399 12.11 19.45 -1.59
CA SER A 399 10.78 19.40 -2.24
C SER A 399 10.16 18.00 -2.27
N SER A 400 10.91 16.92 -2.01
CA SER A 400 10.38 15.55 -1.95
C SER A 400 9.28 15.45 -0.88
N GLY A 401 8.12 14.91 -1.27
CA GLY A 401 6.92 14.79 -0.45
C GLY A 401 5.99 15.99 -0.54
N GLY A 402 6.32 16.98 -1.39
CA GLY A 402 5.53 18.18 -1.66
C GLY A 402 4.34 17.92 -2.58
N ALA A 403 3.44 18.90 -2.65
CA ALA A 403 2.21 18.83 -3.43
C ALA A 403 2.44 19.24 -4.88
N LEU A 404 1.94 18.43 -5.82
CA LEU A 404 1.69 18.83 -7.20
C LEU A 404 0.19 19.02 -7.40
N LEU A 405 -0.24 20.25 -7.61
CA LEU A 405 -1.65 20.65 -7.73
C LEU A 405 -2.01 20.95 -9.18
N ASN A 406 -3.26 20.65 -9.56
CA ASN A 406 -3.87 21.24 -10.74
C ASN A 406 -4.32 22.68 -10.44
N MET A 407 -4.72 23.41 -11.48
CA MET A 407 -5.24 24.78 -11.33
C MET A 407 -6.57 24.89 -10.56
N TYR A 408 -7.17 23.78 -10.12
CA TYR A 408 -8.37 23.77 -9.28
C TYR A 408 -8.04 23.51 -7.80
N GLY A 409 -6.76 23.51 -7.43
CA GLY A 409 -6.31 23.28 -6.05
C GLY A 409 -6.39 21.82 -5.61
N GLU A 410 -6.49 20.88 -6.56
CA GLU A 410 -6.60 19.46 -6.25
C GLU A 410 -5.23 18.79 -6.39
N LEU A 411 -4.89 17.94 -5.41
CA LEU A 411 -3.66 17.17 -5.42
C LEU A 411 -3.70 16.13 -6.53
N ILE A 412 -2.87 16.33 -7.55
CA ILE A 412 -2.70 15.40 -8.68
C ILE A 412 -1.46 14.53 -8.54
N GLY A 413 -0.48 14.93 -7.71
CA GLY A 413 0.68 14.11 -7.42
C GLY A 413 1.49 14.56 -6.21
N ILE A 414 2.40 13.71 -5.74
CA ILE A 414 3.38 14.02 -4.69
C ILE A 414 4.76 14.01 -5.33
N SER A 415 5.46 15.15 -5.28
CA SER A 415 6.81 15.28 -5.84
C SER A 415 7.76 14.27 -5.19
N THR A 416 8.56 13.59 -5.99
CA THR A 416 9.62 12.68 -5.54
C THR A 416 10.93 13.03 -6.28
N ALA A 417 12.04 12.42 -5.86
CA ALA A 417 13.32 12.61 -6.51
C ALA A 417 13.23 12.25 -8.01
N GLY A 418 13.72 13.16 -8.85
CA GLY A 418 13.71 13.04 -10.30
C GLY A 418 14.86 12.17 -10.85
N ILE A 419 15.11 12.30 -12.15
CA ILE A 419 16.25 11.66 -12.81
C ILE A 419 17.44 12.62 -12.73
N ASP A 420 18.50 12.25 -12.00
CA ASP A 420 19.68 13.08 -11.67
C ASP A 420 20.47 13.67 -12.86
N ARG A 421 20.08 13.37 -14.11
CA ARG A 421 20.82 13.71 -15.33
C ARG A 421 20.07 14.63 -16.31
N GLY A 422 18.94 15.24 -15.91
CA GLY A 422 18.20 16.19 -16.75
C GLY A 422 17.58 17.35 -15.98
N GLN A 423 17.69 18.58 -16.53
CA GLN A 423 17.03 19.76 -15.97
C GLN A 423 15.51 19.71 -16.22
N ASN A 424 14.71 20.08 -15.22
CA ASN A 424 13.24 20.14 -15.29
C ASN A 424 12.56 18.83 -15.72
N ILE A 425 13.19 17.68 -15.42
CA ILE A 425 12.60 16.34 -15.57
C ILE A 425 12.24 15.83 -14.17
N ASN A 426 11.12 16.36 -13.66
CA ASN A 426 10.65 16.05 -12.32
C ASN A 426 9.56 14.97 -12.38
N LEU A 427 9.50 14.12 -11.35
CA LEU A 427 8.51 13.05 -11.24
C LEU A 427 7.68 13.22 -9.98
N ALA A 428 6.39 12.90 -10.09
CA ALA A 428 5.47 12.85 -8.98
C ALA A 428 4.72 11.51 -8.97
N VAL A 429 4.52 10.95 -7.77
CA VAL A 429 3.64 9.81 -7.56
C VAL A 429 2.22 10.25 -7.91
N SER A 430 1.51 9.52 -8.77
CA SER A 430 0.21 9.95 -9.30
C SER A 430 -0.91 9.88 -8.25
N TYR A 431 -1.93 10.73 -8.40
CA TYR A 431 -3.11 10.77 -7.53
C TYR A 431 -3.82 9.42 -7.39
N LYS A 432 -3.69 8.53 -8.39
CA LYS A 432 -4.29 7.19 -8.35
C LYS A 432 -3.67 6.39 -7.19
N GLU A 433 -2.35 6.34 -7.14
CA GLU A 433 -1.56 5.65 -6.12
C GLU A 433 -1.72 6.33 -4.77
N ILE A 434 -1.73 7.67 -4.73
CA ILE A 434 -1.93 8.45 -3.50
C ILE A 434 -3.30 8.13 -2.90
N LYS A 435 -4.38 8.29 -3.66
CA LYS A 435 -5.76 8.06 -3.19
C LYS A 435 -5.94 6.64 -2.68
N MET A 436 -5.34 5.68 -3.37
CA MET A 436 -5.33 4.28 -2.98
C MET A 436 -4.59 4.07 -1.66
N PHE A 437 -3.41 4.68 -1.52
CA PHE A 437 -2.57 4.61 -0.32
C PHE A 437 -3.21 5.27 0.91
N VAL A 438 -3.88 6.41 0.74
CA VAL A 438 -4.36 7.24 1.87
C VAL A 438 -5.84 7.07 2.21
N SER A 439 -6.58 6.22 1.49
CA SER A 439 -8.05 6.08 1.59
C SER A 439 -8.64 5.96 3.01
N GLY A 440 -7.92 5.42 3.99
CA GLY A 440 -8.36 5.34 5.39
C GLY A 440 -8.06 6.56 6.28
N PHE A 441 -7.43 7.61 5.75
CA PHE A 441 -7.08 8.83 6.49
C PHE A 441 -7.89 10.08 6.07
N VAL A 442 -8.54 10.03 4.90
CA VAL A 442 -9.16 11.20 4.25
C VAL A 442 -10.59 11.49 4.75
N ASN A 443 -11.24 10.53 5.42
CA ASN A 443 -12.64 10.62 5.87
C ASN A 443 -12.81 10.54 7.40
N VAL A 444 -11.74 10.73 8.18
CA VAL A 444 -11.75 10.62 9.66
C VAL A 444 -11.60 11.99 10.33
#